data_AF-A0A6L3X286-F1
#
_entry.id   AF-A0A6L3X286-F1
#
_cell.length_a   1.000
_cell.length_b   1.000
_cell.length_c   1.000
_cell.angle_alpha   90.00
_cell.angle_beta   90.00
_cell.angle_gamma   90.00
#
_symmetry.space_group_name_H-M   'P 1'
#
loop_
_entity.id
_entity.type
_entity.pdbx_description
1 polymer ?
#
loop_
_entity_poly.entity_id
_entity_poly.type
_entity_poly.pdbx_seq_one_letter_code
_entity_poly.pdbx_strand_id
1 'polypeptide(L)'
;SAVRTLLFGFLGRKIYRPGLHFSLASVSSNLRFGAWLTADSIINYVNTNLSTLVLARILGASVAGGYNLAYNVAVVPPMKLNPIITRVLFPAFAKIQDDTEKLRVNFYKLLSVVGIINFPVLLGLM
;
A
#
# COMPACT_ATOMS: atom_id res chain seq x y z
N SER A 1 4.84 -9.85 19.35
CA SER A 1 5.97 -9.51 18.45
C SER A 1 7.31 -9.39 19.17
N ALA A 2 7.40 -8.70 20.32
CA ALA A 2 8.66 -8.50 21.04
C ALA A 2 9.39 -9.79 21.48
N VAL A 3 8.67 -10.82 21.94
CA VAL A 3 9.26 -12.10 22.39
C VAL A 3 9.95 -12.85 21.25
N ARG A 4 9.37 -12.80 20.04
CA ARG A 4 9.94 -13.43 18.85
C ARG A 4 11.22 -12.69 18.41
N THR A 5 11.21 -11.35 18.46
CA THR A 5 12.40 -10.53 18.18
C THR A 5 13.52 -10.80 19.20
N LEU A 6 13.19 -10.98 20.48
CA LEU A 6 14.14 -11.32 21.54
C LEU A 6 14.75 -12.72 21.33
N LEU A 7 13.94 -13.71 20.99
CA LEU A 7 14.41 -15.09 20.71
C LEU A 7 15.33 -15.14 19.49
N PHE A 8 15.00 -14.43 18.40
CA PHE A 8 15.88 -14.33 17.23
C PHE A 8 17.18 -13.59 17.53
N GLY A 9 17.15 -12.55 18.37
CA GLY A 9 18.36 -11.86 18.82
C GLY A 9 19.26 -12.72 19.70
N PHE A 10 18.69 -13.56 20.58
CA PHE A 10 19.45 -14.42 21.48
C PHE A 10 20.04 -15.66 20.78
N LEU A 11 19.26 -16.32 19.90
CA LEU A 11 19.70 -17.49 19.13
C LEU A 11 20.58 -17.12 17.92
N GLY A 12 20.35 -15.95 17.30
CA GLY A 12 21.10 -15.47 16.12
C GLY A 12 22.51 -14.98 16.41
N ARG A 13 22.86 -14.70 17.67
CA ARG A 13 24.19 -14.21 18.10
C ARG A 13 25.35 -15.15 17.74
N LYS A 14 25.09 -16.45 17.54
CA LYS A 14 26.12 -17.44 17.18
C LYS A 14 26.43 -17.50 15.68
N ILE A 15 25.52 -17.00 14.83
CA ILE A 15 25.61 -17.07 13.36
C ILE A 15 25.88 -15.69 12.76
N TYR A 16 25.35 -14.63 13.36
CA TYR A 16 25.51 -13.25 12.91
C TYR A 16 26.18 -12.45 14.03
N ARG A 17 27.49 -12.25 13.96
CA ARG A 17 28.17 -11.28 14.82
C ARG A 17 27.78 -9.89 14.30
N PRO A 18 27.02 -9.06 15.04
CA PRO A 18 26.76 -7.70 14.63
C PRO A 18 28.06 -6.90 14.79
N GLY A 19 28.92 -6.98 13.78
CA GLY A 19 30.04 -6.05 13.62
C GLY A 19 29.49 -4.76 13.03
N LEU A 20 29.77 -3.63 13.68
CA LEU A 20 29.58 -2.30 13.09
C LEU A 20 30.61 -2.11 11.96
N HIS A 21 30.41 -2.78 10.84
CA HIS A 21 31.12 -2.48 9.60
C HIS A 21 30.32 -1.44 8.84
N PHE A 22 30.52 -0.17 9.19
CA PHE A 22 30.02 0.97 8.44
C PHE A 22 30.82 1.13 7.14
N SER A 23 30.47 0.32 6.14
CA SER A 23 30.94 0.53 4.77
C SER A 23 30.04 1.57 4.10
N LEU A 24 30.45 2.84 4.13
CA LEU A 24 29.78 3.94 3.40
C LEU A 24 29.56 3.59 1.92
N ALA A 25 30.48 2.82 1.31
CA ALA A 25 30.36 2.34 -0.06
C ALA A 25 29.18 1.37 -0.25
N SER A 26 29.01 0.38 0.64
CA SER A 26 27.92 -0.60 0.57
C SER A 26 26.56 -0.01 0.95
N VAL A 27 26.55 1.00 1.81
CA VAL A 27 25.32 1.69 2.24
C VAL A 27 24.87 2.73 1.21
N SER A 28 25.78 3.31 0.41
CA SER A 28 25.44 4.32 -0.61
C SER A 28 24.37 3.84 -1.62
N SER A 29 24.42 2.59 -2.06
CA SER A 29 23.44 2.00 -2.99
C SER A 29 22.06 1.90 -2.34
N ASN A 30 22.02 1.40 -1.09
CA ASN A 30 20.80 1.29 -0.30
C ASN A 30 20.22 2.67 0.06
N LEU A 31 21.08 3.65 0.36
CA LEU A 31 20.66 5.03 0.60
C LEU A 31 20.13 5.70 -0.66
N ARG A 32 20.73 5.47 -1.84
CA ARG A 32 20.22 6.02 -3.10
C ARG A 32 18.85 5.44 -3.44
N PHE A 33 18.65 4.15 -3.19
CA PHE A 33 17.33 3.51 -3.33
C PHE A 33 16.31 4.08 -2.32
N GLY A 34 16.69 4.19 -1.05
CA GLY A 34 15.84 4.79 -0.02
C GLY A 34 15.52 6.25 -0.30
N ALA A 35 16.46 7.02 -0.84
CA ALA A 35 16.27 8.41 -1.25
C ALA A 35 15.26 8.51 -2.40
N TRP A 36 15.33 7.63 -3.39
CA TRP A 36 14.34 7.57 -4.47
C TRP A 36 12.94 7.23 -3.97
N LEU A 37 12.81 6.23 -3.09
CA LEU A 37 11.53 5.89 -2.47
C LEU A 37 10.96 7.05 -1.64
N THR A 38 11.83 7.76 -0.92
CA THR A 38 11.42 8.91 -0.11
C THR A 38 10.98 10.06 -1.02
N ALA A 39 11.70 10.32 -2.10
CA ALA A 39 11.34 11.34 -3.08
C ALA A 39 9.98 11.03 -3.74
N ASP A 40 9.76 9.79 -4.17
CA ASP A 40 8.46 9.35 -4.70
C ASP A 40 7.33 9.52 -3.67
N SER A 41 7.58 9.14 -2.42
CA SER A 41 6.61 9.30 -1.33
C SER A 41 6.28 10.77 -1.05
N ILE A 42 7.28 11.66 -1.10
CA ILE A 42 7.08 13.11 -0.94
C ILE A 42 6.25 13.66 -2.10
N ILE A 43 6.56 13.30 -3.35
CA ILE A 43 5.80 13.74 -4.52
C ILE A 43 4.34 13.28 -4.43
N ASN A 44 4.11 12.01 -4.07
CA ASN A 44 2.77 11.48 -3.88
C ASN A 44 2.02 12.17 -2.74
N TYR A 45 2.71 12.46 -1.63
CA TYR A 45 2.12 13.19 -0.51
C TYR A 45 1.72 14.61 -0.91
N VAL A 46 2.60 15.32 -1.63
CA VAL A 46 2.30 16.66 -2.13
C VAL A 46 1.13 16.61 -3.10
N ASN A 47 1.14 15.73 -4.10
CA ASN A 47 0.04 15.61 -5.06
C ASN A 47 -1.32 15.35 -4.38
N THR A 48 -1.34 14.47 -3.38
CA THR A 48 -2.58 14.12 -2.66
C THR A 48 -3.09 15.27 -1.79
N ASN A 49 -2.19 15.99 -1.12
CA ASN A 49 -2.57 17.06 -0.20
C ASN A 49 -2.71 18.42 -0.89
N LEU A 50 -2.06 18.63 -2.03
CA LEU A 50 -2.07 19.89 -2.76
C LEU A 50 -3.48 20.26 -3.20
N SER A 51 -4.26 19.29 -3.71
CA SER A 51 -5.67 19.51 -4.06
C SER A 51 -6.47 20.04 -2.86
N THR A 52 -6.31 19.42 -1.70
CA THR A 52 -6.96 19.85 -0.45
C THR A 52 -6.48 21.23 0.02
N LEU A 53 -5.17 21.52 -0.07
CA LEU A 53 -4.59 22.81 0.32
C LEU A 53 -5.06 23.96 -0.58
N VAL A 54 -5.14 23.71 -1.89
CA VAL A 54 -5.65 24.68 -2.87
C VAL A 54 -7.15 24.93 -2.64
N LEU A 55 -7.93 23.86 -2.41
CA LEU A 55 -9.35 23.97 -2.04
C LEU A 55 -9.54 24.76 -0.74
N ALA A 56 -8.72 24.51 0.29
CA ALA A 56 -8.77 25.25 1.55
C ALA A 56 -8.45 26.74 1.39
N ARG A 57 -7.52 27.08 0.49
CA ARG A 57 -7.11 28.46 0.20
C ARG A 57 -8.20 29.22 -0.56
N ILE A 58 -8.87 28.57 -1.51
CA ILE A 58 -9.86 29.21 -2.39
C ILE A 58 -11.25 29.25 -1.75
N LEU A 59 -11.69 28.16 -1.13
CA LEU A 59 -13.07 27.98 -0.65
C LEU A 59 -13.19 28.04 0.89
N GLY A 60 -12.07 28.17 1.61
CA GLY A 60 -12.03 28.24 3.07
C GLY A 60 -11.96 26.88 3.76
N ALA A 61 -11.70 26.90 5.07
CA ALA A 61 -11.46 25.71 5.89
C ALA A 61 -12.69 24.78 5.99
N SER A 62 -13.90 25.33 5.90
CA SER A 62 -15.17 24.58 5.94
C SER A 62 -15.32 23.65 4.74
N VAL A 63 -15.03 24.13 3.52
CA VAL A 63 -15.13 23.30 2.30
C VAL A 63 -13.99 22.29 2.23
N ALA A 64 -12.79 22.64 2.68
CA ALA A 64 -11.68 21.69 2.77
C ALA A 64 -11.95 20.56 3.77
N GLY A 65 -12.60 20.83 4.89
CA GLY A 65 -13.02 19.80 5.85
C GLY A 65 -14.04 18.83 5.24
N GLY A 66 -15.04 19.35 4.52
CA GLY A 66 -16.02 18.55 3.78
C GLY A 66 -15.38 17.68 2.68
N TYR A 67 -14.44 18.25 1.92
CA TYR A 67 -13.67 17.52 0.92
C TYR A 67 -12.81 16.42 1.54
N ASN A 68 -12.13 16.70 2.65
CA ASN A 68 -11.32 15.70 3.36
C ASN A 68 -12.17 14.54 3.87
N LEU A 69 -13.37 14.83 4.39
CA LEU A 69 -14.31 13.80 4.83
C LEU A 69 -14.78 12.94 3.65
N ALA A 70 -15.23 13.56 2.56
CA ALA A 70 -15.63 12.85 1.35
C ALA A 70 -14.50 11.99 0.79
N TYR A 71 -13.27 12.52 0.75
CA TYR A 71 -12.07 11.80 0.32
C TYR A 71 -11.79 10.60 1.23
N ASN A 72 -11.88 10.76 2.56
CA ASN A 72 -11.69 9.64 3.49
C ASN A 72 -12.75 8.56 3.30
N VAL A 73 -14.02 8.92 3.14
CA VAL A 73 -15.08 7.92 2.91
C VAL A 73 -14.90 7.23 1.55
N ALA A 74 -14.43 7.93 0.52
CA ALA A 74 -14.15 7.35 -0.79
C ALA A 74 -12.92 6.43 -0.80
N VAL A 75 -11.86 6.79 -0.10
CA VAL A 75 -10.52 6.17 -0.24
C VAL A 75 -10.22 5.14 0.85
N VAL A 76 -10.69 5.34 2.08
CA VAL A 76 -10.41 4.43 3.19
C VAL A 76 -10.98 3.02 2.96
N PRO A 77 -12.22 2.83 2.47
CA PRO A 77 -12.74 1.48 2.25
C PRO A 77 -11.94 0.70 1.19
N PRO A 78 -11.67 1.24 -0.01
CA PRO A 78 -10.79 0.58 -0.98
C PRO A 78 -9.38 0.29 -0.44
N MET A 79 -8.78 1.23 0.30
CA MET A 79 -7.45 1.03 0.89
C MET A 79 -7.39 -0.13 1.88
N LYS A 80 -8.47 -0.42 2.61
CA LYS A 80 -8.52 -1.55 3.54
C LYS A 80 -8.87 -2.88 2.85
N LEU A 81 -9.69 -2.84 1.79
CA LEU A 81 -10.10 -4.03 1.06
C LEU A 81 -9.00 -4.54 0.12
N ASN A 82 -8.31 -3.65 -0.60
CA ASN A 82 -7.30 -4.03 -1.59
C ASN A 82 -6.21 -4.98 -1.04
N PRO A 83 -5.61 -4.75 0.15
CA PRO A 83 -4.61 -5.66 0.71
C PRO A 83 -5.16 -7.04 1.07
N ILE A 84 -6.43 -7.11 1.50
CA ILE A 84 -7.09 -8.38 1.84
C ILE A 84 -7.31 -9.19 0.56
N ILE A 85 -7.81 -8.51 -0.48
CA ILE A 85 -8.01 -9.08 -1.80
C ILE A 85 -6.67 -9.59 -2.35
N THR A 86 -5.65 -8.73 -2.45
CA THR A 86 -4.35 -9.14 -3.02
C THR A 86 -3.68 -10.26 -2.23
N ARG A 87 -3.79 -10.28 -0.89
CA ARG A 87 -3.21 -11.35 -0.05
C ARG A 87 -3.82 -12.72 -0.29
N VAL A 88 -5.09 -12.79 -0.70
CA VAL A 88 -5.78 -14.06 -1.01
C VAL A 88 -5.62 -14.42 -2.48
N LEU A 89 -5.72 -13.42 -3.36
CA LEU A 89 -5.66 -13.62 -4.80
C LEU A 89 -4.29 -14.00 -5.30
N PHE A 90 -3.23 -13.40 -4.76
CA PHE A 90 -1.87 -13.66 -5.19
C PHE A 90 -1.48 -15.14 -5.04
N PRO A 91 -1.67 -15.81 -3.89
CA PRO A 91 -1.40 -17.24 -3.78
C PRO A 91 -2.39 -18.11 -4.58
N ALA A 92 -3.65 -17.68 -4.73
CA ALA A 92 -4.63 -18.41 -5.54
C ALA A 92 -4.24 -18.43 -7.02
N PHE A 93 -3.80 -17.28 -7.57
CA PHE A 93 -3.30 -17.18 -8.93
C PHE A 93 -1.95 -17.88 -9.13
N ALA A 94 -1.05 -17.82 -8.15
CA ALA A 94 0.21 -18.57 -8.20
C ALA A 94 -0.01 -20.09 -8.30
N LYS A 95 -1.08 -20.63 -7.70
CA LYS A 95 -1.40 -22.06 -7.76
C LYS A 95 -1.92 -22.52 -9.13
N ILE A 96 -2.46 -21.61 -9.93
CA ILE A 96 -3.01 -21.89 -11.27
C ILE A 96 -2.20 -21.22 -12.37
N GLN A 97 -0.98 -20.76 -12.08
CA GLN A 97 -0.15 -19.98 -13.01
C GLN A 97 0.16 -20.74 -14.31
N ASP A 98 0.31 -22.06 -14.24
CA ASP A 98 0.67 -22.91 -15.37
C ASP A 98 -0.55 -23.26 -16.27
N ASP A 99 -1.77 -22.96 -15.81
CA ASP A 99 -3.03 -23.22 -16.52
C ASP A 99 -3.68 -21.88 -16.93
N THR A 100 -3.30 -21.40 -18.12
CA THR A 100 -3.71 -20.09 -18.64
C THR A 100 -5.22 -19.97 -18.89
N GLU A 101 -5.92 -21.07 -19.19
CA GLU A 101 -7.37 -21.06 -19.30
C GLU A 101 -8.03 -20.86 -17.94
N LYS A 102 -7.62 -21.64 -16.92
CA LYS A 102 -8.18 -21.47 -15.57
C LYS A 102 -7.83 -20.10 -14.98
N LEU A 103 -6.64 -19.58 -15.25
CA LEU A 103 -6.26 -18.24 -14.81
C LEU A 103 -7.21 -17.18 -15.41
N ARG A 104 -7.48 -17.26 -16.72
CA ARG A 104 -8.38 -16.33 -17.41
C ARG A 104 -9.79 -16.34 -16.84
N VAL A 105 -10.39 -17.52 -16.68
CA VAL A 105 -11.76 -17.65 -16.13
C VAL A 105 -11.85 -17.11 -14.71
N ASN A 106 -10.88 -17.45 -13.85
CA ASN A 106 -10.88 -16.97 -12.47
C ASN A 106 -10.62 -15.47 -12.39
N PHE A 107 -9.78 -14.91 -13.27
CA PHE A 107 -9.54 -13.47 -13.35
C PHE A 107 -10.80 -12.70 -13.75
N TYR A 108 -11.52 -13.14 -14.79
CA TYR A 108 -12.78 -12.52 -15.19
C TYR A 108 -13.86 -12.62 -14.11
N LYS A 109 -13.98 -13.78 -13.45
CA LYS A 109 -14.92 -13.96 -12.33
C LYS A 109 -14.60 -12.99 -11.19
N LEU A 110 -13.32 -12.76 -10.92
CA LEU A 110 -12.86 -11.78 -9.95
C LEU A 110 -13.19 -10.36 -10.33
N LEU A 111 -12.91 -9.99 -11.58
CA LEU A 111 -13.24 -8.68 -12.10
C LEU A 111 -14.74 -8.40 -11.97
N SER A 112 -15.58 -9.39 -12.28
CA SER A 112 -17.04 -9.29 -12.09
C SER A 112 -17.44 -9.12 -10.63
N VAL A 113 -16.86 -9.88 -9.69
CA VAL A 113 -17.17 -9.75 -8.25
C VAL A 113 -16.71 -8.40 -7.71
N VAL A 114 -15.50 -7.95 -8.07
CA VAL A 114 -14.98 -6.63 -7.68
C VAL A 114 -15.84 -5.51 -8.27
N GLY A 115 -16.32 -5.67 -9.51
CA GLY A 115 -17.26 -4.75 -10.14
C GLY A 115 -18.60 -4.68 -9.41
N ILE A 116 -19.20 -5.83 -9.06
CA ILE A 116 -20.46 -5.91 -8.32
C ILE A 116 -20.34 -5.31 -6.91
N ILE A 117 -19.16 -5.36 -6.28
CA ILE A 117 -18.93 -4.74 -4.97
C ILE A 117 -18.67 -3.23 -5.11
N ASN A 118 -17.91 -2.81 -6.13
CA ASN A 118 -17.63 -1.38 -6.34
C ASN A 118 -18.88 -0.60 -6.76
N PHE A 119 -19.78 -1.18 -7.56
CA PHE A 119 -21.02 -0.51 -7.99
C PHE A 119 -21.88 0.05 -6.85
N PRO A 120 -22.28 -0.73 -5.83
CA PRO A 120 -23.06 -0.23 -4.70
C PRO A 120 -22.25 0.68 -3.78
N VAL A 121 -20.92 0.51 -3.70
CA VAL A 121 -20.06 1.43 -2.94
C VAL A 121 -20.01 2.81 -3.61
N LEU A 122 -19.89 2.86 -4.94
CA LEU A 122 -19.92 4.10 -5.71
C LEU A 122 -21.30 4.75 -5.68
N LEU A 123 -22.38 3.97 -5.85
CA LEU A 123 -23.76 4.48 -5.77
C LEU A 123 -24.14 4.94 -4.36
N GLY A 124 -23.64 4.29 -3.31
CA GLY A 124 -23.87 4.72 -1.93
C GLY A 124 -23.03 5.94 -1.50
N LEU A 125 -22.07 6.35 -2.33
CA LEU A 125 -21.20 7.51 -2.10
C LEU A 125 -21.66 8.76 -2.88
N MET A 126 -22.51 8.59 -3.90
CA MET A 126 -23.20 9.68 -4.62
C MET A 126 -24.41 10.16 -3.83
#